data_AF-A0A7X8VXB9-F1
#
_entry.id   AF-A0A7X8VXB9-F1
#
_cell.length_a   1.000
_cell.length_b   1.000
_cell.length_c   1.000
_cell.angle_alpha   90.00
_cell.angle_beta   90.00
_cell.angle_gamma   90.00
#
_symmetry.space_group_name_H-M   'P 1'
#
loop_
_entity.id
_entity.type
_entity.pdbx_description
1 polymer ?
#
loop_
_entity_poly.entity_id
_entity_poly.type
_entity_poly.pdbx_seq_one_letter_code
_entity_poly.pdbx_strand_id
1 'polypeptide(L)'
;MSTNDIFSRRLLLALGVCLTLLQAIAAEYYLGVNGDDANPGTSEERPFATLTQVAKVLQPGDTVIFLPGEYHQELKLSFPGHPDRPTTFKAKIRGTVHLRGDQSAPAFAPVPERSDVFQCRVDTMPEYVLERDTLKKYQKVPSISEVEYTPGSSYFDYDNNTVYIRCSDSQTPETHQVSFSYLRGDAFRFSNSENDAGVQNLHFDGFMFSGYNSAKAMVGASSTYGGIYISRPRNCSIRHCSAYLNGSGIVLARPNDTVIEDCVLYAN
;
A
#
# COMPACT_ATOMS: atom_id res chain seq x y z
N MET A 1 -40.48 2.69 57.07
CA MET A 1 -39.87 3.00 55.75
C MET A 1 -40.43 4.34 55.30
N SER A 2 -39.57 5.36 55.32
CA SER A 2 -39.95 6.76 55.08
C SER A 2 -40.07 7.05 53.57
N THR A 3 -41.07 7.84 53.19
CA THR A 3 -41.42 8.26 51.83
C THR A 3 -40.31 9.03 51.09
N ASN A 4 -39.24 9.42 51.77
CA ASN A 4 -38.10 10.14 51.18
C ASN A 4 -37.13 9.25 50.37
N ASP A 5 -37.16 7.92 50.54
CA ASP A 5 -36.25 7.00 49.81
C ASP A 5 -36.72 6.68 48.38
N ILE A 6 -37.97 6.98 48.04
CA ILE A 6 -38.56 6.66 46.74
C ILE A 6 -38.26 7.75 45.70
N PHE A 7 -38.14 9.01 46.12
CA PHE A 7 -37.84 10.14 45.23
C PHE A 7 -36.37 10.23 44.82
N SER A 8 -35.43 9.91 45.72
CA SER A 8 -33.98 9.92 45.44
C SER A 8 -33.55 8.82 44.47
N ARG A 9 -34.21 7.65 44.51
CA ARG A 9 -33.96 6.53 43.59
C ARG A 9 -34.48 6.74 42.17
N ARG A 10 -35.57 7.51 41.99
CA ARG A 10 -36.11 7.81 40.65
C ARG A 10 -35.32 8.89 39.91
N LEU A 11 -34.68 9.81 40.62
CA LEU A 11 -33.82 10.84 40.03
C LEU A 11 -32.46 10.27 39.55
N LEU A 12 -31.94 9.25 40.25
CA LEU A 12 -30.72 8.53 39.85
C LEU A 12 -30.92 7.59 38.64
N LEU A 13 -32.14 7.05 38.45
CA LEU A 13 -32.47 6.28 37.24
C LEU A 13 -32.75 7.15 36.00
N ALA A 14 -33.12 8.42 36.17
CA ALA A 14 -33.24 9.37 35.06
C ALA A 14 -31.89 9.97 34.62
N LEU A 15 -30.90 10.07 35.52
CA LEU A 15 -29.52 10.45 35.17
C LEU A 15 -28.69 9.29 34.59
N GLY A 16 -29.00 8.03 34.95
CA GLY A 16 -28.28 6.85 34.49
C GLY A 16 -28.63 6.36 33.07
N VAL A 17 -29.75 6.82 32.49
CA VAL A 17 -30.19 6.46 31.13
C VAL A 17 -29.74 7.50 30.09
N CYS A 18 -29.22 8.65 30.52
CA CYS A 18 -28.66 9.68 29.65
C CYS A 18 -27.12 9.69 29.65
N LEU A 19 -26.48 8.58 30.07
CA LEU A 19 -25.06 8.35 29.84
C LEU A 19 -24.88 7.75 28.43
N THR A 20 -25.15 8.61 27.46
CA THR A 20 -24.50 8.67 26.15
C THR A 20 -24.41 7.35 25.38
N LEU A 21 -25.47 7.06 24.61
CA LEU A 21 -25.30 6.61 23.22
C LEU A 21 -24.62 7.75 22.44
N LEU A 22 -23.36 8.06 22.75
CA LEU A 22 -22.49 8.74 21.82
C LEU A 22 -22.22 7.70 20.73
N GLN A 23 -23.10 7.65 19.73
CA GLN A 23 -22.72 7.08 18.45
C GLN A 23 -21.47 7.85 18.03
N ALA A 24 -20.31 7.22 18.14
CA ALA A 24 -19.08 7.77 17.61
C ALA A 24 -19.34 8.00 16.12
N ILE A 25 -19.46 9.27 15.73
CA ILE A 25 -19.64 9.65 14.34
C ILE A 25 -18.38 9.17 13.62
N ALA A 26 -18.58 8.37 12.57
CA ALA A 26 -17.48 7.94 11.69
C ALA A 26 -16.70 9.16 11.23
N ALA A 27 -15.39 9.18 11.47
CA ALA A 27 -14.55 10.29 11.05
C ALA A 27 -14.19 10.14 9.57
N GLU A 28 -14.09 11.28 8.88
CA GLU A 28 -13.45 11.36 7.56
C GLU A 28 -12.06 11.97 7.70
N TYR A 29 -11.05 11.24 7.22
CA TYR A 29 -9.68 11.72 7.15
C TYR A 29 -9.25 11.86 5.69
N TYR A 30 -8.51 12.92 5.40
CA TYR A 30 -7.98 13.26 4.09
C TYR A 30 -6.47 13.10 4.10
N LEU A 31 -5.94 12.43 3.08
CA LEU A 31 -4.51 12.23 2.88
C LEU A 31 -4.10 12.85 1.54
N GLY A 32 -3.09 13.71 1.53
CA GLY A 32 -2.63 14.42 0.34
C GLY A 32 -1.11 14.35 0.20
N VAL A 33 -0.61 14.28 -1.04
CA VAL A 33 0.85 14.30 -1.32
C VAL A 33 1.53 15.58 -0.82
N ASN A 34 0.79 16.69 -0.75
CA ASN A 34 1.23 17.98 -0.22
C ASN A 34 0.64 18.27 1.18
N GLY A 35 0.18 17.23 1.88
CA GLY A 35 -0.38 17.36 3.23
C GLY A 35 0.67 17.68 4.28
N ASP A 36 0.21 17.77 5.53
CA ASP A 36 1.05 17.93 6.71
C ASP A 36 0.45 17.11 7.85
N ASP A 37 1.26 16.29 8.53
CA ASP A 37 0.78 15.47 9.65
C ASP A 37 0.45 16.30 10.91
N ALA A 38 0.79 17.59 10.93
CA ALA A 38 0.31 18.56 11.91
C ALA A 38 -1.11 19.08 11.61
N ASN A 39 -1.65 18.84 10.42
CA ASN A 39 -3.03 19.18 10.12
C ASN A 39 -4.00 18.26 10.87
N PRO A 40 -5.26 18.70 11.07
CA PRO A 40 -6.29 17.83 11.64
C PRO A 40 -6.67 16.66 10.73
N GLY A 41 -6.39 16.73 9.43
CA GLY A 41 -6.75 15.71 8.45
C GLY A 41 -8.24 15.63 8.14
N THR A 42 -9.09 16.51 8.68
CA THR A 42 -10.56 16.43 8.57
C THR A 42 -11.14 17.21 7.38
N SER A 43 -10.29 17.72 6.47
CA SER A 43 -10.70 18.48 5.27
C SER A 43 -9.67 18.34 4.17
N GLU A 44 -10.07 18.55 2.91
CA GLU A 44 -9.17 18.48 1.75
C GLU A 44 -8.07 19.56 1.77
N GLU A 45 -8.36 20.73 2.34
CA GLU A 45 -7.44 21.85 2.43
C GLU A 45 -6.38 21.66 3.51
N ARG A 46 -6.65 20.77 4.48
CA ARG A 46 -5.74 20.43 5.57
C ARG A 46 -5.63 18.92 5.76
N PRO A 47 -5.10 18.19 4.75
CA PRO A 47 -4.97 16.74 4.81
C PRO A 47 -3.69 16.36 5.58
N PHE A 48 -3.66 15.12 6.06
CA PHE A 48 -2.43 14.47 6.51
C PHE A 48 -1.47 14.24 5.33
N ALA A 49 -0.18 14.11 5.63
CA ALA A 49 0.84 13.75 4.64
C ALA A 49 1.08 12.24 4.57
N THR A 50 0.96 11.53 5.71
CA THR A 50 1.42 10.14 5.81
C THR A 50 0.37 9.13 6.26
N LEU A 51 0.50 7.91 5.73
CA LEU A 51 -0.20 6.72 6.21
C LEU A 51 0.16 6.39 7.67
N THR A 52 1.35 6.78 8.13
CA THR A 52 1.74 6.68 9.54
C THR A 52 0.85 7.52 10.43
N GLN A 53 0.46 8.72 9.99
CA GLN A 53 -0.46 9.55 10.75
C GLN A 53 -1.88 8.98 10.74
N VAL A 54 -2.35 8.50 9.58
CA VAL A 54 -3.62 7.76 9.48
C VAL A 54 -3.65 6.57 10.45
N ALA A 55 -2.59 5.76 10.49
CA ALA A 55 -2.46 4.60 11.38
C ALA A 55 -2.67 4.92 12.87
N LYS A 56 -2.32 6.12 13.32
CA LYS A 56 -2.46 6.53 14.72
C LYS A 56 -3.89 6.88 15.11
N VAL A 57 -4.67 7.39 14.15
CA VAL A 57 -6.00 7.96 14.43
C VAL A 57 -7.14 7.06 13.96
N LEU A 58 -6.88 6.16 13.01
CA LEU A 58 -7.89 5.29 12.41
C LEU A 58 -8.61 4.44 13.44
N GLN A 59 -9.94 4.53 13.46
CA GLN A 59 -10.82 3.67 14.23
C GLN A 59 -11.79 2.91 13.32
N PRO A 60 -12.34 1.77 13.78
CA PRO A 60 -13.38 1.07 13.04
C PRO A 60 -14.62 1.93 12.80
N GLY A 61 -14.97 2.10 11.53
CA GLY A 61 -16.07 2.95 11.05
C GLY A 61 -15.61 4.17 10.25
N ASP A 62 -14.33 4.53 10.33
CA ASP A 62 -13.81 5.73 9.68
C ASP A 62 -13.63 5.57 8.16
N THR A 63 -13.59 6.70 7.46
CA THR A 63 -13.26 6.76 6.04
C THR A 63 -11.99 7.57 5.82
N VAL A 64 -11.02 6.99 5.10
CA VAL A 64 -9.79 7.64 4.67
C VAL A 64 -9.89 7.94 3.17
N ILE A 65 -9.86 9.22 2.82
CA ILE A 65 -10.01 9.75 1.47
C ILE A 65 -8.65 10.25 0.98
N PHE A 66 -8.17 9.67 -0.11
CA PHE A 66 -6.89 10.03 -0.71
C PHE A 66 -7.13 11.06 -1.81
N LEU A 67 -6.45 12.19 -1.72
CA LEU A 67 -6.43 13.19 -2.77
C LEU A 67 -5.59 12.70 -3.96
N PRO A 68 -5.80 13.24 -5.18
CA PRO A 68 -5.01 12.85 -6.34
C PRO A 68 -3.50 12.99 -6.11
N GLY A 69 -2.73 12.00 -6.55
CA GLY A 69 -1.27 12.04 -6.48
C GLY A 69 -0.59 10.67 -6.44
N GLU A 70 0.74 10.70 -6.48
CA GLU A 70 1.62 9.55 -6.31
C GLU A 70 2.15 9.47 -4.87
N TYR A 71 1.98 8.31 -4.24
CA TYR A 71 2.31 8.07 -2.84
C TYR A 71 3.37 6.97 -2.72
N HIS A 72 4.53 7.30 -2.19
CA HIS A 72 5.62 6.35 -1.95
C HIS A 72 5.62 5.87 -0.50
N GLN A 73 4.56 5.17 -0.10
CA GLN A 73 4.31 4.78 1.29
C GLN A 73 3.75 3.35 1.38
N GLU A 74 3.87 2.74 2.55
CA GLU A 74 3.26 1.46 2.89
C GLU A 74 2.50 1.58 4.21
N LEU A 75 1.42 0.84 4.35
CA LEU A 75 0.64 0.77 5.59
C LEU A 75 0.48 -0.68 6.02
N LYS A 76 1.09 -1.02 7.16
CA LYS A 76 0.91 -2.32 7.81
C LYS A 76 0.21 -2.14 9.15
N LEU A 77 -0.98 -2.73 9.30
CA LEU A 77 -1.80 -2.62 10.51
C LEU A 77 -2.27 -3.98 11.03
N SER A 78 -2.25 -4.11 12.36
CA SER A 78 -3.15 -5.03 13.06
C SER A 78 -4.44 -4.28 13.32
N PHE A 79 -5.51 -4.64 12.62
CA PHE A 79 -6.78 -3.93 12.60
C PHE A 79 -7.92 -4.95 12.58
N PRO A 80 -8.64 -5.15 13.69
CA PRO A 80 -9.75 -6.11 13.74
C PRO A 80 -10.96 -5.65 12.92
N GLY A 81 -11.09 -4.34 12.67
CA GLY A 81 -12.30 -3.75 12.11
C GLY A 81 -13.50 -3.90 13.05
N HIS A 82 -14.71 -3.86 12.49
CA HIS A 82 -15.94 -4.00 13.29
C HIS A 82 -17.08 -4.57 12.44
N PRO A 83 -17.92 -5.49 12.96
CA PRO A 83 -19.00 -6.14 12.20
C PRO A 83 -20.05 -5.18 11.64
N ASP A 84 -20.36 -4.09 12.36
CA ASP A 84 -21.42 -3.15 11.98
C ASP A 84 -20.91 -1.74 11.61
N ARG A 85 -19.59 -1.53 11.58
CA ARG A 85 -18.98 -0.20 11.34
C ARG A 85 -17.92 -0.32 10.24
N PRO A 86 -18.31 -0.13 8.96
CA PRO A 86 -17.40 -0.32 7.85
C PRO A 86 -16.31 0.73 7.85
N THR A 87 -15.06 0.30 7.65
CA THR A 87 -13.91 1.19 7.48
C THR A 87 -13.55 1.25 6.01
N THR A 88 -13.41 2.45 5.45
CA THR A 88 -13.21 2.62 4.01
C THR A 88 -11.93 3.39 3.72
N PHE A 89 -11.10 2.85 2.83
CA PHE A 89 -10.04 3.57 2.15
C PHE A 89 -10.51 3.84 0.73
N LYS A 90 -10.48 5.09 0.27
CA LYS A 90 -10.91 5.42 -1.10
C LYS A 90 -10.08 6.52 -1.72
N ALA A 91 -9.86 6.41 -3.02
CA ALA A 91 -9.47 7.57 -3.81
C ALA A 91 -10.63 8.56 -3.89
N LYS A 92 -10.36 9.87 -3.74
CA LYS A 92 -11.37 10.92 -3.95
C LYS A 92 -11.91 10.85 -5.38
N ILE A 93 -11.00 10.66 -6.34
CA ILE A 93 -11.28 10.43 -7.75
C ILE A 93 -10.63 9.09 -8.12
N ARG A 94 -11.42 8.15 -8.64
CA ARG A 94 -10.92 6.81 -8.99
C ARG A 94 -9.83 6.90 -10.05
N GLY A 95 -8.77 6.11 -9.89
CA GLY A 95 -7.66 6.05 -10.84
C GLY A 95 -6.70 7.24 -10.77
N THR A 96 -6.83 8.14 -9.79
CA THR A 96 -5.91 9.28 -9.61
C THR A 96 -4.99 9.14 -8.41
N VAL A 97 -5.11 8.05 -7.64
CA VAL A 97 -4.30 7.79 -6.45
C VAL A 97 -3.44 6.57 -6.73
N HIS A 98 -2.14 6.82 -6.87
CA HIS A 98 -1.18 5.78 -7.23
C HIS A 98 -0.19 5.57 -6.11
N LEU A 99 -0.31 4.44 -5.42
CA LEU A 99 0.68 4.00 -4.46
C LEU A 99 1.82 3.29 -5.20
N ARG A 100 3.05 3.77 -4.99
CA ARG A 100 4.26 3.31 -5.67
C ARG A 100 5.31 2.79 -4.70
N GLY A 101 5.66 1.52 -4.86
CA GLY A 101 6.81 0.90 -4.18
C GLY A 101 8.15 1.18 -4.86
N ASP A 102 8.11 1.76 -6.05
CA ASP A 102 9.27 2.09 -6.89
C ASP A 102 9.46 3.59 -7.08
N GLN A 103 10.70 4.01 -7.36
CA GLN A 103 11.05 5.38 -7.73
C GLN A 103 11.83 5.38 -9.05
N SER A 104 11.73 6.45 -9.83
CA SER A 104 12.50 6.59 -11.08
C SER A 104 13.98 6.36 -10.83
N ALA A 105 14.63 5.59 -11.70
CA ALA A 105 16.05 5.31 -11.59
C ALA A 105 16.88 6.59 -11.84
N PRO A 106 18.10 6.70 -11.26
CA PRO A 106 19.05 7.72 -11.66
C PRO A 106 19.42 7.61 -13.14
N ALA A 107 20.09 8.64 -13.66
CA ALA A 107 20.64 8.58 -15.01
C ALA A 107 21.68 7.45 -15.12
N PHE A 108 21.63 6.74 -16.24
CA PHE A 108 22.56 5.68 -16.55
C PHE A 108 23.71 6.19 -17.42
N ALA A 109 24.86 5.52 -17.32
CA ALA A 109 26.00 5.69 -18.20
C ALA A 109 26.30 4.35 -18.92
N PRO A 110 26.78 4.37 -20.17
CA PRO A 110 27.22 3.14 -20.84
C PRO A 110 28.42 2.53 -20.11
N VAL A 111 28.49 1.20 -20.11
CA VAL A 111 29.67 0.48 -19.61
C VAL A 111 30.70 0.36 -20.75
N PRO A 112 31.96 0.80 -20.57
CA PRO A 112 32.98 0.69 -21.60
C PRO A 112 33.15 -0.75 -22.10
N GLU A 113 33.32 -0.90 -23.42
CA GLU A 113 33.57 -2.18 -24.10
C GLU A 113 32.45 -3.23 -23.97
N ARG A 114 31.27 -2.86 -23.43
CA ARG A 114 30.09 -3.73 -23.36
C ARG A 114 28.91 -3.09 -24.07
N SER A 115 28.43 -3.75 -25.12
CA SER A 115 27.31 -3.23 -25.91
C SER A 115 26.00 -3.40 -25.15
N ASP A 116 25.16 -2.37 -25.18
CA ASP A 116 23.81 -2.35 -24.58
C ASP A 116 23.78 -2.60 -23.06
N VAL A 117 24.92 -2.47 -22.37
CA VAL A 117 24.99 -2.54 -20.91
C VAL A 117 25.19 -1.14 -20.34
N PHE A 118 24.32 -0.78 -19.42
CA PHE A 118 24.29 0.53 -18.79
C PHE A 118 24.39 0.39 -17.27
N GLN A 119 24.97 1.38 -16.62
CA GLN A 119 25.20 1.38 -15.18
C GLN A 119 24.76 2.69 -14.53
N CYS A 120 24.32 2.63 -13.28
CA CYS A 120 24.18 3.79 -12.43
C CYS A 120 24.63 3.46 -11.00
N ARG A 121 25.24 4.45 -10.32
CA ARG A 121 25.52 4.34 -8.88
C ARG A 121 24.26 4.69 -8.10
N VAL A 122 24.02 3.98 -7.01
CA VAL A 122 22.87 4.19 -6.11
C VAL A 122 23.35 4.38 -4.68
N ASP A 123 22.63 5.17 -3.88
CA ASP A 123 22.92 5.31 -2.45
C ASP A 123 22.40 4.13 -1.63
N THR A 124 21.30 3.53 -2.09
CA THR A 124 20.69 2.34 -1.50
C THR A 124 20.40 1.35 -2.63
N MET A 125 20.81 0.10 -2.43
CA MET A 125 20.56 -0.93 -3.43
C MET A 125 19.05 -1.22 -3.52
N PRO A 126 18.45 -1.17 -4.72
CA PRO A 126 17.04 -1.47 -4.88
C PRO A 126 16.73 -2.96 -4.74
N GLU A 127 15.46 -3.27 -4.59
CA GLU A 127 14.94 -4.63 -4.60
C GLU A 127 14.84 -5.19 -6.01
N TYR A 128 14.39 -4.40 -6.99
CA TYR A 128 14.23 -4.79 -8.39
C TYR A 128 14.40 -3.58 -9.32
N VAL A 129 14.72 -3.85 -10.58
CA VAL A 129 14.61 -2.89 -11.68
C VAL A 129 13.34 -3.19 -12.47
N LEU A 130 12.61 -2.15 -12.82
CA LEU A 130 11.37 -2.20 -13.59
C LEU A 130 11.51 -1.32 -14.83
N GLU A 131 11.04 -1.80 -15.97
CA GLU A 131 10.85 -1.02 -17.21
C GLU A 131 9.35 -0.79 -17.36
N ARG A 132 8.89 0.39 -16.94
CA ARG A 132 7.46 0.64 -16.68
C ARG A 132 6.63 0.73 -17.94
N ASP A 133 7.19 1.32 -18.99
CA ASP A 133 6.55 1.53 -20.28
C ASP A 133 6.28 0.21 -21.03
N THR A 134 7.10 -0.81 -20.81
CA THR A 134 6.91 -2.16 -21.40
C THR A 134 6.37 -3.19 -20.41
N LEU A 135 6.11 -2.77 -19.16
CA LEU A 135 5.59 -3.60 -18.08
C LEU A 135 6.48 -4.82 -17.74
N LYS A 136 7.80 -4.62 -17.73
CA LYS A 136 8.75 -5.69 -17.40
C LYS A 136 9.45 -5.46 -16.07
N LYS A 137 9.61 -6.55 -15.32
CA LYS A 137 10.49 -6.67 -14.17
C LYS A 137 11.76 -7.35 -14.63
N TYR A 138 12.91 -6.70 -14.43
CA TYR A 138 14.16 -7.26 -14.94
C TYR A 138 14.58 -8.49 -14.16
N GLN A 139 15.05 -9.49 -14.89
CA GLN A 139 15.67 -10.68 -14.31
C GLN A 139 16.96 -10.29 -13.60
N LYS A 140 17.15 -10.75 -12.36
CA LYS A 140 18.44 -10.64 -11.68
C LYS A 140 19.38 -11.71 -12.19
N VAL A 141 20.56 -11.31 -12.65
CA VAL A 141 21.60 -12.20 -13.14
C VAL A 141 22.89 -12.01 -12.31
N PRO A 142 23.78 -13.01 -12.24
CA PRO A 142 24.87 -13.02 -11.26
C PRO A 142 26.11 -12.20 -11.65
N SER A 143 26.17 -11.63 -12.86
CA SER A 143 27.33 -10.83 -13.32
C SER A 143 26.98 -9.87 -14.45
N ILE A 144 27.85 -8.89 -14.69
CA ILE A 144 27.76 -7.96 -15.83
C ILE A 144 27.80 -8.72 -17.17
N SER A 145 28.60 -9.79 -17.27
CA SER A 145 28.64 -10.61 -18.48
C SER A 145 27.29 -11.27 -18.78
N GLU A 146 26.56 -11.73 -17.77
CA GLU A 146 25.20 -12.28 -17.99
C GLU A 146 24.19 -11.19 -18.38
N VAL A 147 24.35 -9.96 -17.87
CA VAL A 147 23.52 -8.81 -18.29
C VAL A 147 23.67 -8.56 -19.78
N GLU A 148 24.90 -8.62 -20.28
CA GLU A 148 25.22 -8.42 -21.69
C GLU A 148 24.51 -9.42 -22.61
N TYR A 149 24.25 -10.65 -22.18
CA TYR A 149 23.57 -11.65 -23.03
C TYR A 149 22.06 -11.78 -22.77
N THR A 150 21.51 -11.05 -21.79
CA THR A 150 20.13 -11.21 -21.34
C THR A 150 19.37 -9.88 -21.39
N PRO A 151 18.59 -9.59 -22.46
CA PRO A 151 17.72 -8.41 -22.49
C PRO A 151 16.71 -8.41 -21.32
N GLY A 152 16.47 -7.23 -20.74
CA GLY A 152 15.56 -7.09 -19.60
C GLY A 152 16.13 -7.74 -18.34
N SER A 153 17.43 -7.56 -18.11
CA SER A 153 18.11 -8.11 -16.94
C SER A 153 18.90 -7.05 -16.19
N SER A 154 19.27 -7.39 -14.96
CA SER A 154 20.02 -6.52 -14.08
C SER A 154 21.01 -7.30 -13.21
N TYR A 155 22.14 -6.68 -12.89
CA TYR A 155 23.13 -7.17 -11.94
C TYR A 155 23.40 -6.08 -10.90
N PHE A 156 23.42 -6.48 -9.62
CA PHE A 156 23.57 -5.57 -8.48
C PHE A 156 24.94 -5.80 -7.86
N ASP A 157 25.85 -4.85 -8.07
CA ASP A 157 27.17 -4.85 -7.47
C ASP A 157 27.09 -4.16 -6.10
N TYR A 158 26.97 -4.97 -5.05
CA TYR A 158 26.85 -4.52 -3.67
C TYR A 158 28.14 -3.91 -3.11
N ASP A 159 29.30 -4.28 -3.65
CA ASP A 159 30.59 -3.76 -3.18
C ASP A 159 30.80 -2.31 -3.66
N ASN A 160 30.32 -2.01 -4.88
CA ASN A 160 30.45 -0.68 -5.48
C ASN A 160 29.16 0.15 -5.47
N ASN A 161 28.06 -0.37 -4.93
CA ASN A 161 26.72 0.21 -4.98
C ASN A 161 26.31 0.64 -6.40
N THR A 162 26.50 -0.26 -7.36
CA THR A 162 26.23 0.00 -8.78
C THR A 162 25.23 -1.01 -9.32
N VAL A 163 24.22 -0.51 -10.04
CA VAL A 163 23.23 -1.33 -10.74
C VAL A 163 23.58 -1.32 -12.22
N TYR A 164 23.73 -2.51 -12.79
CA TYR A 164 23.94 -2.73 -14.23
C TYR A 164 22.66 -3.25 -14.84
N ILE A 165 22.31 -2.78 -16.03
CA ILE A 165 21.11 -3.18 -16.74
C ILE A 165 21.35 -3.39 -18.23
N ARG A 166 20.51 -4.21 -18.85
CA ARG A 166 20.27 -4.23 -20.29
C ARG A 166 18.78 -4.09 -20.50
N CYS A 167 18.35 -3.07 -21.25
CA CYS A 167 16.93 -2.83 -21.51
C CYS A 167 16.30 -3.96 -22.30
N SER A 168 14.98 -4.08 -22.22
CA SER A 168 14.30 -5.30 -22.63
C SER A 168 14.24 -5.53 -24.13
N ASP A 169 14.43 -4.47 -24.91
CA ASP A 169 14.57 -4.46 -26.37
C ASP A 169 16.00 -4.06 -26.81
N SER A 170 16.93 -3.95 -25.84
CA SER A 170 18.31 -3.49 -26.02
C SER A 170 18.50 -2.05 -26.51
N GLN A 171 17.46 -1.21 -26.47
CA GLN A 171 17.63 0.24 -26.65
C GLN A 171 18.24 0.88 -25.40
N THR A 172 18.54 2.18 -25.48
CA THR A 172 19.16 2.90 -24.38
C THR A 172 18.14 3.18 -23.27
N PRO A 173 18.54 3.24 -21.99
CA PRO A 173 17.60 3.47 -20.88
C PRO A 173 16.83 4.79 -20.99
N GLU A 174 17.36 5.78 -21.71
CA GLU A 174 16.70 7.08 -21.94
C GLU A 174 15.44 6.97 -22.81
N THR A 175 15.27 5.88 -23.57
CA THR A 175 14.04 5.61 -24.32
C THR A 175 12.96 4.93 -23.50
N HIS A 176 13.25 4.59 -22.25
CA HIS A 176 12.37 3.83 -21.36
C HIS A 176 12.09 4.55 -20.03
N GLN A 177 11.03 4.13 -19.35
CA GLN A 177 10.71 4.56 -18.00
C GLN A 177 11.27 3.55 -17.00
N VAL A 178 12.57 3.60 -16.77
CA VAL A 178 13.24 2.69 -15.82
C VAL A 178 13.06 3.19 -14.38
N SER A 179 12.65 2.28 -13.49
CA SER A 179 12.46 2.57 -12.07
C SER A 179 12.98 1.45 -11.17
N PHE A 180 13.16 1.76 -9.90
CA PHE A 180 13.74 0.92 -8.87
C PHE A 180 12.77 0.71 -7.72
N SER A 181 12.43 -0.55 -7.42
CA SER A 181 11.64 -0.91 -6.24
C SER A 181 12.46 -0.73 -4.97
N TYR A 182 11.90 -0.08 -3.95
CA TYR A 182 12.55 0.14 -2.65
C TYR A 182 11.69 -0.34 -1.47
N LEU A 183 10.37 -0.22 -1.56
CA LEU A 183 9.49 -0.64 -0.48
C LEU A 183 9.33 -2.17 -0.47
N ARG A 184 9.63 -2.77 0.69
CA ARG A 184 9.68 -4.22 0.90
C ARG A 184 8.37 -4.79 1.45
N GLY A 185 7.31 -3.99 1.53
CA GLY A 185 5.98 -4.33 2.02
C GLY A 185 4.90 -4.33 0.94
N ASP A 186 3.65 -4.61 1.33
CA ASP A 186 2.50 -4.27 0.48
C ASP A 186 2.18 -2.78 0.65
N ALA A 187 1.55 -2.16 -0.35
CA ALA A 187 1.01 -0.82 -0.19
C ALA A 187 0.04 -0.76 1.00
N PHE A 188 -0.83 -1.78 1.12
CA PHE A 188 -1.73 -1.99 2.24
C PHE A 188 -1.66 -3.42 2.75
N ARG A 189 -1.28 -3.61 4.02
CA ARG A 189 -1.28 -4.89 4.71
C ARG A 189 -2.11 -4.84 5.97
N PHE A 190 -3.16 -5.65 6.01
CA PHE A 190 -4.07 -5.74 7.14
C PHE A 190 -4.12 -7.17 7.70
N SER A 191 -4.09 -7.26 9.02
CA SER A 191 -4.22 -8.51 9.76
C SER A 191 -4.98 -8.25 11.05
N ASN A 192 -5.43 -9.30 11.73
CA ASN A 192 -5.98 -9.19 13.08
C ASN A 192 -5.17 -10.11 13.98
N SER A 193 -4.47 -9.54 14.96
CA SER A 193 -3.70 -10.28 15.97
C SER A 193 -4.46 -10.48 17.29
N GLU A 194 -5.63 -9.88 17.44
CA GLU A 194 -6.42 -9.91 18.68
C GLU A 194 -7.22 -11.20 18.82
N ASN A 195 -7.74 -11.75 17.71
CA ASN A 195 -8.58 -12.94 17.72
C ASN A 195 -8.72 -13.63 16.35
N ASP A 196 -9.48 -14.73 16.35
CA ASP A 196 -9.77 -15.55 15.18
C ASP A 196 -10.87 -14.99 14.26
N ALA A 197 -11.50 -13.86 14.62
CA ALA A 197 -12.52 -13.22 13.79
C ALA A 197 -11.95 -12.62 12.50
N GLY A 198 -10.65 -12.30 12.46
CA GLY A 198 -10.02 -11.76 11.25
C GLY A 198 -10.34 -10.28 11.04
N VAL A 199 -10.02 -9.73 9.87
CA VAL A 199 -10.24 -8.31 9.57
C VAL A 199 -11.67 -8.13 9.07
N GLN A 200 -12.50 -7.34 9.76
CA GLN A 200 -13.93 -7.20 9.47
C GLN A 200 -14.29 -5.87 8.81
N ASN A 201 -15.12 -5.90 7.76
CA ASN A 201 -15.70 -4.73 7.08
C ASN A 201 -14.67 -3.65 6.69
N LEU A 202 -13.59 -4.08 6.03
CA LEU A 202 -12.58 -3.19 5.48
C LEU A 202 -12.75 -3.10 3.96
N HIS A 203 -12.87 -1.88 3.45
CA HIS A 203 -13.20 -1.62 2.06
C HIS A 203 -12.16 -0.72 1.38
N PHE A 204 -11.80 -1.04 0.14
CA PHE A 204 -10.92 -0.26 -0.72
C PHE A 204 -11.62 0.11 -2.02
N ASP A 205 -11.53 1.37 -2.46
CA ASP A 205 -12.10 1.82 -3.73
C ASP A 205 -11.16 2.76 -4.51
N GLY A 206 -10.85 2.40 -5.76
CA GLY A 206 -10.32 3.35 -6.75
C GLY A 206 -8.81 3.57 -6.81
N PHE A 207 -8.00 2.68 -6.22
CA PHE A 207 -6.54 2.85 -6.13
C PHE A 207 -5.77 2.21 -7.28
N MET A 208 -4.57 2.73 -7.56
CA MET A 208 -3.57 2.10 -8.40
C MET A 208 -2.34 1.69 -7.57
N PHE A 209 -1.77 0.53 -7.83
CA PHE A 209 -0.62 -0.01 -7.10
C PHE A 209 0.45 -0.50 -8.08
N SER A 210 1.70 -0.04 -7.92
CA SER A 210 2.82 -0.60 -8.67
C SER A 210 4.13 -0.59 -7.92
N GLY A 211 5.06 -1.45 -8.33
CA GLY A 211 6.45 -1.39 -7.88
C GLY A 211 6.72 -1.93 -6.48
N TYR A 212 5.73 -2.56 -5.83
CA TYR A 212 5.93 -3.25 -4.56
C TYR A 212 6.53 -4.63 -4.83
N ASN A 213 7.86 -4.72 -4.86
CA ASN A 213 8.60 -5.96 -5.06
C ASN A 213 9.63 -6.12 -3.96
N SER A 214 9.80 -7.35 -3.44
CA SER A 214 10.91 -7.68 -2.56
C SER A 214 11.65 -8.91 -3.05
N ALA A 215 12.98 -8.86 -2.95
CA ALA A 215 13.86 -10.01 -3.17
C ALA A 215 13.68 -11.09 -2.09
N LYS A 216 13.03 -10.76 -0.97
CA LYS A 216 12.71 -11.70 0.10
C LYS A 216 11.25 -12.12 0.01
N ALA A 217 11.01 -13.42 0.12
CA ALA A 217 9.66 -13.95 0.27
C ALA A 217 9.00 -13.42 1.55
N MET A 218 7.67 -13.36 1.57
CA MET A 218 6.93 -13.05 2.78
C MET A 218 7.11 -14.16 3.82
N VAL A 219 7.43 -13.79 5.06
CA VAL A 219 7.54 -14.76 6.15
C VAL A 219 6.14 -15.28 6.50
N GLY A 220 5.95 -16.60 6.40
CA GLY A 220 4.71 -17.27 6.79
C GLY A 220 3.53 -17.12 5.80
N ALA A 221 3.78 -16.67 4.57
CA ALA A 221 2.78 -16.61 3.52
C ALA A 221 3.31 -17.23 2.21
N SER A 222 2.41 -17.75 1.38
CA SER A 222 2.73 -18.32 0.07
C SER A 222 2.77 -17.29 -1.07
N SER A 223 2.71 -15.98 -0.75
CA SER A 223 2.70 -14.88 -1.71
C SER A 223 3.91 -13.97 -1.51
N THR A 224 4.18 -13.10 -2.49
CA THR A 224 5.14 -12.00 -2.34
C THR A 224 4.39 -10.68 -2.11
N TYR A 225 5.11 -9.60 -1.88
CA TYR A 225 4.54 -8.29 -1.58
C TYR A 225 3.88 -7.63 -2.80
N GLY A 226 2.88 -6.79 -2.57
CA GLY A 226 1.99 -6.30 -3.61
C GLY A 226 1.21 -5.03 -3.31
N GLY A 227 0.06 -4.88 -3.97
CA GLY A 227 -0.86 -3.78 -3.72
C GLY A 227 -1.57 -3.92 -2.38
N ILE A 228 -2.40 -4.96 -2.23
CA ILE A 228 -3.19 -5.18 -1.01
C ILE A 228 -3.03 -6.61 -0.53
N TYR A 229 -2.75 -6.77 0.76
CA TYR A 229 -2.82 -8.05 1.48
C TYR A 229 -3.75 -7.94 2.67
N ILE A 230 -4.75 -8.82 2.77
CA ILE A 230 -5.60 -8.93 3.95
C ILE A 230 -5.64 -10.37 4.47
N SER A 231 -5.32 -10.55 5.75
CA SER A 231 -5.40 -11.84 6.44
C SER A 231 -6.78 -12.07 7.06
N ARG A 232 -7.41 -13.20 6.72
CA ARG A 232 -8.74 -13.64 7.17
C ARG A 232 -9.80 -12.54 7.04
N PRO A 233 -9.95 -11.91 5.86
CA PRO A 233 -10.96 -10.86 5.69
C PRO A 233 -12.37 -11.44 5.81
N ARG A 234 -13.26 -10.69 6.45
CA ARG A 234 -14.69 -11.00 6.61
C ARG A 234 -15.53 -9.80 6.21
N ASN A 235 -16.44 -10.00 5.26
CA ASN A 235 -17.28 -8.94 4.72
C ASN A 235 -16.47 -7.72 4.19
N CYS A 236 -15.31 -7.96 3.59
CA CYS A 236 -14.46 -6.92 3.03
C CYS A 236 -14.72 -6.76 1.53
N SER A 237 -14.27 -5.64 0.94
CA SER A 237 -14.34 -5.47 -0.51
C SER A 237 -13.17 -4.68 -1.08
N ILE A 238 -12.67 -5.08 -2.24
CA ILE A 238 -11.69 -4.30 -3.01
C ILE A 238 -12.29 -4.03 -4.38
N ARG A 239 -12.50 -2.76 -4.71
CA ARG A 239 -13.24 -2.34 -5.89
C ARG A 239 -12.50 -1.30 -6.71
N HIS A 240 -12.66 -1.36 -8.03
CA HIS A 240 -12.12 -0.34 -8.96
C HIS A 240 -10.61 -0.09 -8.78
N CYS A 241 -9.86 -1.11 -8.36
CA CYS A 241 -8.42 -1.00 -8.12
C CYS A 241 -7.65 -1.59 -9.30
N SER A 242 -6.47 -1.03 -9.57
CA SER A 242 -5.50 -1.60 -10.50
C SER A 242 -4.22 -1.97 -9.77
N ALA A 243 -3.66 -3.15 -10.03
CA ALA A 243 -2.34 -3.52 -9.51
C ALA A 243 -1.49 -4.18 -10.60
N TYR A 244 -0.29 -3.65 -10.81
CA TYR A 244 0.62 -4.07 -11.86
C TYR A 244 2.08 -3.85 -11.48
N LEU A 245 3.02 -4.59 -12.08
CA LEU A 245 4.45 -4.49 -11.80
C LEU A 245 4.82 -4.68 -10.32
N ASN A 246 4.04 -5.47 -9.59
CA ASN A 246 4.32 -5.82 -8.21
C ASN A 246 4.90 -7.24 -8.13
N GLY A 247 5.20 -7.72 -6.91
CA GLY A 247 5.40 -9.15 -6.69
C GLY A 247 4.09 -9.94 -6.68
N SER A 248 3.05 -9.35 -6.07
CA SER A 248 1.67 -9.83 -6.07
C SER A 248 0.71 -8.67 -6.35
N GLY A 249 -0.48 -8.95 -6.90
CA GLY A 249 -1.50 -7.92 -7.10
C GLY A 249 -2.29 -7.63 -5.82
N ILE A 250 -3.41 -8.33 -5.67
CA ILE A 250 -4.29 -8.29 -4.50
C ILE A 250 -4.36 -9.70 -3.92
N VAL A 251 -4.14 -9.85 -2.61
CA VAL A 251 -4.10 -11.13 -1.90
C VAL A 251 -5.05 -11.10 -0.71
N LEU A 252 -6.00 -12.04 -0.70
CA LEU A 252 -6.90 -12.29 0.42
C LEU A 252 -6.61 -13.68 0.98
N ALA A 253 -5.99 -13.75 2.16
CA ALA A 253 -5.64 -15.02 2.77
C ALA A 253 -6.81 -15.56 3.61
N ARG A 254 -7.41 -16.69 3.20
CA ARG A 254 -8.56 -17.33 3.88
C ARG A 254 -9.79 -16.39 3.98
N PRO A 255 -10.29 -15.86 2.86
CA PRO A 255 -11.43 -14.94 2.87
C PRO A 255 -12.74 -15.62 3.24
N ASN A 256 -13.65 -14.84 3.82
CA ASN A 256 -15.04 -15.21 4.07
C ASN A 256 -15.92 -13.99 3.71
N ASP A 257 -16.96 -14.20 2.89
CA ASP A 257 -17.87 -13.16 2.41
C ASP A 257 -17.17 -11.89 1.89
N THR A 258 -16.02 -12.05 1.24
CA THR A 258 -15.17 -10.95 0.78
C THR A 258 -15.06 -10.97 -0.73
N VAL A 259 -15.12 -9.80 -1.35
CA VAL A 259 -15.16 -9.66 -2.82
C VAL A 259 -14.02 -8.81 -3.37
N ILE A 260 -13.55 -9.19 -4.57
CA ILE A 260 -12.72 -8.35 -5.44
C ILE A 260 -13.55 -8.11 -6.70
N GLU A 261 -13.93 -6.87 -6.98
CA GLU A 261 -14.87 -6.52 -8.05
C GLU A 261 -14.29 -5.38 -8.89
N ASP A 262 -14.52 -5.42 -10.20
CA ASP A 262 -14.13 -4.35 -11.14
C ASP A 262 -12.65 -3.92 -11.01
N CYS A 263 -11.76 -4.87 -10.73
CA CYS A 263 -10.32 -4.64 -10.59
C CYS A 263 -9.55 -5.10 -11.84
N VAL A 264 -8.43 -4.42 -12.12
CA VAL A 264 -7.55 -4.74 -13.26
C VAL A 264 -6.16 -5.15 -12.74
N LEU A 265 -5.78 -6.41 -12.96
CA LEU A 265 -4.55 -7.00 -12.45
C LEU A 265 -3.73 -7.59 -13.61
N TYR A 266 -2.50 -7.12 -13.81
CA TYR A 266 -1.64 -7.57 -14.90
C TYR A 266 -0.16 -7.37 -14.55
N ALA A 267 0.73 -8.15 -15.18
CA ALA A 267 2.19 -8.01 -15.01
C ALA A 267 2.69 -7.93 -13.55
N ASN A 268 2.08 -8.70 -12.63
CA ASN A 268 2.57 -8.89 -11.25
C ASN A 268 3.41 -10.18 -11.20
#